data_AF-A0A6M0SC25-F1
#
_entry.id   AF-A0A6M0SC25-F1
#
_cell.length_a   1.000
_cell.length_b   1.000
_cell.length_c   1.000
_cell.angle_alpha   90.00
_cell.angle_beta   90.00
_cell.angle_gamma   90.00
#
_symmetry.space_group_name_H-M   'P 1'
#
loop_
_entity.id
_entity.type
_entity.pdbx_description
1 polymer ?
#
loop_
_entity_poly.entity_id
_entity_poly.type
_entity_poly.pdbx_seq_one_letter_code
_entity_poly.pdbx_strand_id
1 'polypeptide(L)'
;MSYTTIATTTAPLIPISLQQLSSDRSAFATRLKAALEHARRLTEMHGPRSIDAAIAWEAVEELQTAKARQPRVSANEAFARYCDENPHALESRIYDI
;
A
#
# COMPACT_ATOMS: atom_id res chain seq x y z
N MET A 1 -5.90 -34.30 26.19
CA MET A 1 -5.29 -33.55 25.07
C MET A 1 -6.23 -32.43 24.72
N SER A 2 -5.93 -31.22 25.16
CA SER A 2 -6.80 -30.05 25.02
C SER A 2 -6.50 -29.39 23.67
N TYR A 3 -7.41 -29.52 22.71
CA TYR A 3 -7.29 -28.81 21.43
C TYR A 3 -7.79 -27.38 21.62
N THR A 4 -6.86 -26.44 21.58
CA THR A 4 -7.17 -25.00 21.54
C THR A 4 -7.59 -24.64 20.12
N THR A 5 -8.88 -24.38 19.93
CA THR A 5 -9.43 -23.80 18.71
C THR A 5 -8.95 -22.35 18.60
N ILE A 6 -8.13 -22.04 17.59
CA ILE A 6 -7.78 -20.65 17.25
C ILE A 6 -8.91 -20.11 16.38
N ALA A 7 -9.70 -19.17 16.91
CA ALA A 7 -10.68 -18.44 16.13
C ALA A 7 -9.93 -17.46 15.22
N THR A 8 -10.03 -17.67 13.90
CA THR A 8 -9.55 -16.72 12.89
C THR A 8 -10.38 -15.44 13.02
N THR A 9 -9.82 -14.40 13.64
CA THR A 9 -10.40 -13.06 13.64
C THR A 9 -10.38 -12.52 12.20
N THR A 10 -11.49 -12.68 11.50
CA THR A 10 -11.80 -11.92 10.30
C THR A 10 -11.94 -10.46 10.71
N ALA A 11 -10.88 -9.68 10.50
CA ALA A 11 -10.95 -8.23 10.62
C ALA A 11 -12.05 -7.72 9.66
N PRO A 12 -12.94 -6.82 10.10
CA PRO A 12 -13.98 -6.30 9.23
C PRO A 12 -13.32 -5.55 8.07
N LEU A 13 -13.54 -6.04 6.85
CA LEU A 13 -13.17 -5.35 5.63
C LEU A 13 -14.05 -4.10 5.52
N ILE A 14 -13.55 -2.98 6.03
CA ILE A 14 -14.15 -1.68 5.75
C ILE A 14 -14.03 -1.47 4.24
N PRO A 15 -15.13 -1.25 3.50
CA PRO A 15 -15.04 -0.96 2.08
C PRO A 15 -14.30 0.37 1.91
N ILE A 16 -13.07 0.30 1.40
CA ILE A 16 -12.28 1.49 1.08
C ILE A 16 -13.04 2.23 -0.03
N SER A 17 -13.64 3.36 0.31
CA SER A 17 -14.33 4.21 -0.66
C SER A 17 -13.32 4.73 -1.69
N LEU A 18 -13.71 4.78 -2.96
CA LEU A 18 -12.92 5.37 -4.05
C LEU A 18 -12.50 6.83 -3.73
N GLN A 19 -13.32 7.55 -2.97
CA GLN A 19 -13.01 8.89 -2.46
C GLN A 19 -11.91 8.90 -1.39
N GLN A 20 -11.80 7.84 -0.58
CA GLN A 20 -10.75 7.72 0.41
C GLN A 20 -9.40 7.44 -0.27
N LEU A 21 -9.40 6.52 -1.25
CA LEU A 21 -8.21 6.23 -2.04
C LEU A 21 -7.72 7.45 -2.84
N SER A 22 -8.63 8.28 -3.39
CA SER A 22 -8.24 9.52 -4.07
C SER A 22 -7.65 10.56 -3.12
N SER A 23 -8.21 10.67 -1.92
CA SER A 23 -7.70 11.54 -0.86
C SER A 23 -6.31 11.11 -0.40
N ASP A 24 -6.09 9.81 -0.17
CA ASP A 24 -4.79 9.27 0.24
C ASP A 24 -3.70 9.48 -0.82
N ARG A 25 -4.03 9.28 -2.10
CA ARG A 25 -3.10 9.59 -3.19
C ARG A 25 -2.73 11.07 -3.23
N SER A 26 -3.71 11.96 -3.04
CA SER A 26 -3.51 13.41 -3.00
C SER A 26 -2.63 13.82 -1.80
N ALA A 27 -2.95 13.28 -0.61
CA ALA A 27 -2.17 13.51 0.60
C ALA A 27 -0.71 13.03 0.45
N PHE A 28 -0.51 11.85 -0.14
CA PHE A 28 0.82 11.35 -0.47
C PHE A 28 1.58 12.28 -1.42
N ALA A 29 0.95 12.71 -2.51
CA ALA A 29 1.58 13.59 -3.49
C ALA A 29 2.02 14.92 -2.86
N THR A 30 1.18 15.50 -2.00
CA THR A 30 1.50 16.71 -1.24
C THR A 30 2.69 16.51 -0.31
N ARG A 31 2.72 15.42 0.47
CA ARG A 31 3.84 15.09 1.37
C ARG A 31 5.15 14.88 0.61
N LEU A 32 5.10 14.14 -0.51
CA LEU A 32 6.28 13.91 -1.35
C LEU A 32 6.82 15.22 -1.94
N LYS A 33 5.95 16.11 -2.40
CA LYS A 33 6.34 17.43 -2.91
C LYS A 33 7.03 18.27 -1.82
N ALA A 34 6.46 18.30 -0.62
CA ALA A 34 7.04 19.01 0.51
C ALA A 34 8.42 18.44 0.89
N ALA A 35 8.56 17.12 0.96
CA ALA A 35 9.83 16.45 1.25
C ALA A 35 10.90 16.75 0.19
N LEU A 36 10.54 16.74 -1.10
CA LEU A 36 11.45 17.09 -2.20
C LEU A 36 11.90 18.56 -2.13
N GLU A 37 10.99 19.49 -1.86
CA GLU A 37 11.36 20.90 -1.68
C GLU A 37 12.29 21.09 -0.48
N HIS A 38 12.01 20.39 0.63
CA HIS A 38 12.85 20.43 1.83
C HIS A 38 14.26 19.88 1.57
N ALA A 39 14.37 18.70 0.96
CA ALA A 39 15.64 18.08 0.61
C ALA A 39 16.48 18.97 -0.33
N ARG A 40 15.84 19.61 -1.32
CA ARG A 40 16.50 20.57 -2.21
C ARG A 40 17.00 21.81 -1.47
N ARG A 41 16.18 22.41 -0.60
CA ARG A 41 16.59 23.57 0.21
C ARG A 41 17.79 23.22 1.11
N LEU A 42 17.78 22.08 1.78
CA LEU A 42 18.91 21.66 2.61
C LEU A 42 20.17 21.37 1.79
N THR A 43 20.02 20.77 0.61
CA THR A 43 21.13 20.56 -0.33
C THR A 43 21.74 21.88 -0.79
N GLU A 44 20.92 22.91 -1.03
CA GLU A 44 21.38 24.25 -1.42
C GLU A 44 22.05 25.00 -0.25
N MET A 45 21.49 24.91 0.96
CA MET A 45 22.00 25.63 2.13
C MET A 45 23.27 24.99 2.74
N HIS A 46 23.31 23.67 2.85
CA HIS A 46 24.38 22.94 3.55
C HIS A 46 25.31 22.19 2.61
N GLY A 47 24.99 22.15 1.31
CA GLY A 47 25.73 21.41 0.31
C GLY A 47 25.33 19.93 0.24
N PRO A 48 25.64 19.26 -0.89
CA PRO A 48 25.18 17.90 -1.18
C PRO A 48 25.82 16.80 -0.34
N ARG A 49 26.91 17.10 0.38
CA ARG A 49 27.59 16.15 1.28
C ARG A 49 27.27 16.37 2.76
N SER A 50 26.35 17.27 3.07
CA SER A 50 25.91 17.50 4.45
C SER A 50 25.05 16.34 4.95
N ILE A 51 25.15 16.06 6.25
CA ILE A 51 24.33 15.06 6.92
C ILE A 51 22.85 15.46 6.85
N ASP A 52 22.54 16.74 6.99
CA ASP A 52 21.17 17.25 6.93
C ASP A 52 20.52 17.03 5.55
N ALA A 53 21.28 17.26 4.46
CA ALA A 53 20.79 16.95 3.13
C ALA A 53 20.61 15.44 2.92
N ALA A 54 21.52 14.61 3.43
CA ALA A 54 21.40 13.16 3.34
C ALA A 54 20.13 12.63 4.03
N ILE A 55 19.89 13.04 5.29
CA ILE A 55 18.68 12.66 6.05
C ILE A 55 17.40 13.11 5.33
N ALA A 56 17.41 14.30 4.73
CA ALA A 56 16.25 14.80 4.00
C ALA A 56 15.96 14.00 2.73
N TRP A 57 16.98 13.51 2.04
CA TRP A 57 16.82 12.62 0.89
C TRP A 57 16.39 11.21 1.32
N GLU A 58 16.88 10.68 2.44
CA GLU A 58 16.40 9.41 3.01
C GLU A 58 14.89 9.46 3.29
N ALA A 59 14.37 10.58 3.82
CA ALA A 59 12.93 10.74 4.03
C ALA A 59 12.13 10.69 2.71
N VAL A 60 12.67 11.19 1.60
CA VAL A 60 12.05 11.09 0.27
C VAL A 60 12.05 9.63 -0.21
N GLU A 61 13.16 8.92 -0.03
CA GLU A 61 13.29 7.51 -0.41
C GLU A 61 12.35 6.62 0.40
N GLU A 62 12.21 6.84 1.70
CA GLU A 62 11.27 6.12 2.56
C GLU A 62 9.81 6.30 2.11
N LEU A 63 9.40 7.53 1.78
CA LEU A 63 8.05 7.79 1.26
C LEU A 63 7.81 7.03 -0.06
N GLN A 64 8.77 7.07 -0.99
CA GLN A 64 8.63 6.37 -2.27
C GLN A 64 8.64 4.85 -2.09
N THR A 65 9.51 4.34 -1.21
CA THR A 65 9.60 2.92 -0.87
C THR A 65 8.32 2.41 -0.24
N ALA A 66 7.76 3.15 0.72
CA ALA A 66 6.47 2.82 1.34
C ALA A 66 5.36 2.76 0.29
N LYS A 67 5.33 3.69 -0.67
CA LYS A 67 4.37 3.64 -1.79
C LYS A 67 4.57 2.43 -2.71
N ALA A 68 5.81 2.10 -3.03
CA ALA A 68 6.13 0.95 -3.88
C ALA A 68 5.76 -0.38 -3.19
N ARG A 69 5.91 -0.46 -1.87
CA ARG A 69 5.55 -1.61 -1.04
C ARG A 69 4.04 -1.77 -0.82
N GLN A 70 3.20 -0.81 -1.19
CA GLN A 70 1.76 -0.95 -1.01
C GLN A 70 1.26 -2.20 -1.77
N PRO A 71 0.49 -3.08 -1.11
CA PRO A 71 0.01 -4.30 -1.73
C PRO A 71 -0.82 -3.95 -2.96
N ARG A 72 -0.48 -4.56 -4.08
CA ARG A 72 -1.24 -4.47 -5.32
C ARG A 72 -2.00 -5.77 -5.48
N VAL A 73 -3.32 -5.69 -5.45
CA VAL A 73 -4.17 -6.84 -5.77
C VAL A 73 -3.93 -7.18 -7.25
N SER A 74 -3.42 -8.37 -7.52
CA SER A 74 -3.26 -8.84 -8.89
C SER A 74 -4.62 -9.18 -9.50
N ALA A 75 -4.73 -9.15 -10.84
CA ALA A 75 -5.98 -9.56 -11.50
C ALA A 75 -6.37 -11.00 -11.11
N ASN A 76 -5.39 -11.90 -10.98
CA ASN A 76 -5.61 -13.28 -10.55
C ASN A 76 -6.14 -13.36 -9.12
N GLU A 77 -5.59 -12.57 -8.21
CA GLU A 77 -6.05 -12.52 -6.81
C GLU A 77 -7.45 -11.90 -6.69
N ALA A 78 -7.75 -10.87 -7.49
CA ALA A 78 -9.09 -10.31 -7.57
C ALA A 78 -10.10 -11.32 -8.11
N PHE A 79 -9.73 -12.09 -9.14
CA PHE A 79 -10.57 -13.15 -9.70
C PHE A 79 -10.75 -14.31 -8.73
N ALA A 80 -9.68 -14.75 -8.06
CA ALA A 80 -9.76 -15.79 -7.04
C ALA A 80 -10.72 -15.39 -5.91
N ARG A 81 -10.58 -14.16 -5.38
CA ARG A 81 -11.53 -13.63 -4.39
C ARG A 81 -12.96 -13.59 -4.92
N TYR A 82 -13.16 -13.19 -6.18
CA TYR A 82 -14.49 -13.21 -6.80
C TYR A 82 -15.08 -14.62 -6.85
N CYS A 83 -14.28 -15.63 -7.21
CA CYS A 83 -14.71 -17.03 -7.23
C CYS A 83 -15.01 -17.57 -5.83
N ASP A 84 -14.24 -17.18 -4.81
CA ASP A 84 -14.48 -17.53 -3.41
C ASP A 84 -15.83 -16.94 -2.91
N GLU A 85 -16.14 -15.70 -3.30
CA GLU A 85 -17.40 -15.03 -2.95
C GLU A 85 -18.59 -15.54 -3.79
N ASN A 86 -18.35 -16.05 -5.01
CA ASN A 86 -19.37 -16.45 -5.97
C ASN A 86 -19.09 -17.86 -6.54
N PRO A 87 -19.22 -18.93 -5.74
CA PRO A 87 -18.84 -20.30 -6.15
C PRO A 87 -19.77 -20.89 -7.22
N HIS A 88 -20.99 -20.37 -7.37
CA HIS A 88 -21.98 -20.88 -8.32
C HIS A 88 -21.96 -20.16 -9.67
N ALA A 89 -21.21 -19.06 -9.78
CA ALA A 89 -21.03 -18.31 -11.02
C ALA A 89 -20.40 -19.21 -12.09
N LEU A 90 -20.76 -19.00 -13.35
CA LEU A 90 -20.37 -19.90 -14.45
C LEU A 90 -18.84 -19.94 -14.61
N GLU A 91 -18.21 -18.79 -14.43
CA GLU A 91 -16.77 -18.55 -14.45
C GLU A 91 -16.01 -19.16 -13.27
N SER A 92 -16.71 -19.52 -12.17
CA SER A 92 -16.11 -20.06 -10.94
C SER A 92 -16.24 -21.58 -10.82
N ARG A 93 -16.94 -22.25 -11.75
CA ARG A 93 -17.19 -23.70 -11.66
C ARG A 93 -15.94 -24.48 -12.02
N ILE A 94 -15.48 -25.30 -11.09
CA ILE A 94 -14.41 -26.29 -11.31
C ILE A 94 -15.06 -27.67 -11.25
N TYR A 95 -14.89 -28.46 -12.30
CA TYR A 95 -15.35 -29.84 -12.37
C TYR A 95 -14.16 -30.78 -12.16
N ASP A 96 -14.30 -31.76 -11.27
CA ASP A 96 -13.32 -32.82 -11.10
C ASP A 96 -13.45 -33.81 -12.27
N ILE A 97 -12.31 -34.25 -12.82
CA ILE A 97 -12.23 -35.17 -13.98
C ILE A 97 -11.79 -36.57 -13.58
#